data_AF-A0A0C1NWH2-F1
#
_entry.id   AF-A0A0C1NWH2-F1
#
_cell.length_a   1.000
_cell.length_b   1.000
_cell.length_c   1.000
_cell.angle_alpha   90.00
_cell.angle_beta   90.00
_cell.angle_gamma   90.00
#
_symmetry.space_group_name_H-M   'P 1'
#
loop_
_entity.id
_entity.type
_entity.pdbx_description
1 polymer ?
#
loop_
_entity_poly.entity_id
_entity_poly.type
_entity_poly.pdbx_seq_one_letter_code
_entity_poly.pdbx_strand_id
1 'polypeptide(L)'
;MFRSFIFVILLFPCYVDKSKVTCPVLVVAGSEDGITPASVVKKVAKKYKAVSTYKEFPNHSHWAIGEPGWQEIAQYVKDWLKLQHKA
;
A
#
# COMPACT_ATOMS: atom_id res chain seq x y z
N MET A 1 -10.35 -12.31 -38.00
CA MET A 1 -9.04 -12.95 -37.78
C MET A 1 -8.11 -11.94 -37.12
N PHE A 2 -8.16 -11.82 -35.79
CA PHE A 2 -7.11 -11.14 -35.01
C PHE A 2 -6.63 -12.14 -33.97
N ARG A 3 -5.45 -12.69 -34.24
CA ARG A 3 -4.73 -13.63 -33.38
C ARG A 3 -4.14 -12.84 -32.21
N SER A 4 -4.49 -13.29 -31.00
CA SER A 4 -3.66 -13.41 -29.81
C SER A 4 -2.53 -12.38 -29.59
N PHE A 5 -2.69 -11.55 -28.56
CA PHE A 5 -1.56 -11.15 -27.72
C PHE A 5 -1.60 -12.00 -26.44
N ILE A 6 -0.73 -13.00 -26.41
CA ILE A 6 -0.42 -13.76 -25.20
C ILE A 6 0.43 -12.83 -24.34
N PHE A 7 -0.12 -12.35 -23.22
CA PHE A 7 0.68 -11.70 -22.17
C PHE A 7 1.38 -12.81 -21.39
N VAL A 8 2.55 -13.23 -21.88
CA VAL A 8 3.46 -14.11 -21.15
C VAL A 8 4.07 -13.29 -20.00
N ILE A 9 3.40 -13.23 -18.86
CA ILE A 9 4.09 -12.98 -17.58
C ILE A 9 4.61 -14.35 -17.12
N LEU A 10 5.93 -14.46 -17.19
CA LEU A 10 6.72 -15.61 -16.82
C LEU A 10 6.37 -16.08 -15.40
N LEU A 11 5.71 -17.24 -15.38
CA LEU A 11 5.75 -18.34 -14.42
C LEU A 11 6.51 -18.05 -13.11
N PHE A 12 5.75 -18.12 -12.01
CA PHE A 12 6.06 -17.81 -10.60
C PHE A 12 5.79 -16.36 -10.18
N PRO A 13 4.52 -15.95 -10.05
CA PRO A 13 4.20 -14.83 -9.18
C PRO A 13 4.82 -15.06 -7.81
N CYS A 14 5.53 -14.05 -7.27
CA CYS A 14 6.01 -14.09 -5.90
C CYS A 14 4.79 -14.12 -4.97
N TYR A 15 4.40 -15.33 -4.59
CA TYR A 15 3.25 -15.55 -3.74
C TYR A 15 3.64 -15.26 -2.29
N VAL A 16 3.01 -14.22 -1.74
CA VAL A 16 3.08 -13.96 -0.31
C VAL A 16 1.93 -14.68 0.38
N ASP A 17 2.27 -15.67 1.19
CA ASP A 17 1.34 -16.30 2.13
C ASP A 17 0.97 -15.30 3.22
N LYS A 18 -0.23 -14.70 3.09
CA LYS A 18 -0.73 -13.69 4.02
C LYS A 18 -0.86 -14.20 5.46
N SER A 19 -0.99 -15.51 5.68
CA SER A 19 -1.14 -16.08 7.02
C SER A 19 0.17 -16.02 7.82
N LYS A 20 1.30 -15.93 7.12
CA LYS A 20 2.64 -15.83 7.74
C LYS A 20 3.04 -14.39 8.05
N VAL A 21 2.27 -13.40 7.61
CA VAL A 21 2.51 -12.00 7.95
C VAL A 21 1.83 -11.71 9.29
N THR A 22 2.60 -11.87 10.36
CA THR A 22 2.14 -11.67 11.75
C THR A 22 2.58 -10.34 12.34
N CYS A 23 3.51 -9.62 11.70
CA CYS A 23 3.93 -8.31 12.14
C CYS A 23 2.89 -7.23 11.80
N PRO A 24 2.82 -6.13 12.56
CA PRO A 24 2.01 -4.98 12.22
C PRO A 24 2.40 -4.43 10.84
N VAL A 25 1.41 -4.16 9.99
CA VAL A 25 1.60 -3.60 8.65
C VAL A 25 0.93 -2.25 8.56
N LEU A 26 1.63 -1.24 8.06
CA LEU A 26 1.01 0.03 7.69
C LEU A 26 0.84 0.10 6.18
N VAL A 27 -0.37 0.43 5.72
CA VAL A 27 -0.70 0.61 4.31
C VAL A 27 -1.15 2.06 4.11
N VAL A 28 -0.39 2.81 3.33
CA VAL A 28 -0.63 4.23 3.03
C VAL A 28 -1.04 4.40 1.58
N ALA A 29 -2.06 5.22 1.31
CA ALA A 29 -2.52 5.57 -0.03
C ALA A 29 -2.63 7.08 -0.21
N GLY A 30 -2.32 7.57 -1.41
CA GLY A 30 -2.69 8.91 -1.88
C GLY A 30 -4.03 8.85 -2.62
N SER A 31 -4.94 9.79 -2.35
CA SER A 31 -6.27 9.81 -2.99
C SER A 31 -6.21 10.13 -4.49
N GLU A 32 -5.17 10.83 -4.93
CA GLU A 32 -4.96 11.29 -6.31
C GLU A 32 -3.90 10.46 -7.05
N ASP A 33 -3.56 9.29 -6.51
CA ASP A 33 -2.60 8.38 -7.14
C ASP A 33 -3.17 7.78 -8.44
N GLY A 34 -2.64 8.25 -9.58
CA GLY A 34 -2.98 7.74 -10.92
C GLY A 34 -2.27 6.46 -11.32
N ILE A 35 -1.23 6.01 -10.59
CA ILE A 35 -0.46 4.79 -10.88
C ILE A 35 -0.99 3.63 -10.05
N THR A 36 -1.14 3.83 -8.73
CA THR A 36 -1.72 2.87 -7.80
C THR A 36 -2.92 3.48 -7.06
N PRO A 37 -4.12 3.48 -7.67
CA PRO A 37 -5.30 4.10 -7.09
C PRO A 37 -5.58 3.63 -5.66
N ALA A 38 -6.04 4.53 -4.79
CA ALA A 38 -6.35 4.22 -3.39
C ALA A 38 -7.26 3.00 -3.22
N SER A 39 -8.18 2.76 -4.16
CA SER A 39 -9.04 1.57 -4.18
C SER A 39 -8.26 0.25 -4.28
N VAL A 40 -7.15 0.21 -5.00
CA VAL A 40 -6.24 -0.94 -5.11
C VAL A 40 -5.46 -1.11 -3.82
N VAL A 41 -4.92 -0.02 -3.29
CA VAL A 41 -4.16 -0.03 -2.02
C VAL A 41 -5.05 -0.49 -0.85
N LYS A 42 -6.32 -0.07 -0.83
CA LYS A 42 -7.33 -0.55 0.13
C LYS A 42 -7.60 -2.06 0.03
N LYS A 43 -7.50 -2.66 -1.16
CA LYS A 43 -7.57 -4.13 -1.31
C LYS A 43 -6.37 -4.82 -0.66
N VAL A 44 -5.17 -4.20 -0.70
CA VAL A 44 -3.98 -4.71 0.01
C VAL A 44 -4.21 -4.67 1.51
N ALA A 45 -4.69 -3.56 2.07
CA ALA A 45 -5.05 -3.50 3.48
C ALA A 45 -6.10 -4.56 3.86
N LYS A 46 -7.15 -4.74 3.05
CA LYS A 46 -8.16 -5.79 3.30
C LYS A 46 -7.57 -7.19 3.27
N LYS A 47 -6.54 -7.45 2.43
CA LYS A 47 -5.84 -8.74 2.38
C LYS A 47 -5.14 -9.06 3.70
N TYR A 48 -4.60 -8.06 4.39
CA TYR A 48 -3.87 -8.17 5.66
C TYR A 48 -4.66 -7.65 6.87
N LYS A 49 -6.00 -7.62 6.80
CA LYS A 49 -6.90 -6.98 7.78
C LYS A 49 -6.62 -7.26 9.26
N ALA A 50 -6.04 -8.40 9.59
CA ALA A 50 -5.76 -8.81 10.97
C ALA A 50 -4.57 -8.04 11.58
N VAL A 51 -3.63 -7.59 10.75
CA VAL A 51 -2.38 -6.95 11.18
C VAL A 51 -2.17 -5.58 10.53
N SER A 52 -3.02 -5.20 9.56
CA SER A 52 -2.83 -3.97 8.80
C SER A 52 -3.60 -2.77 9.38
N THR A 53 -2.94 -1.63 9.45
CA THR A 53 -3.57 -0.30 9.55
C THR A 53 -3.61 0.34 8.16
N TYR A 54 -4.74 0.93 7.78
CA TYR A 54 -4.89 1.66 6.52
C TYR A 54 -5.04 3.16 6.78
N LYS A 55 -4.30 3.98 6.04
CA LYS A 55 -4.46 5.44 6.04
C LYS A 55 -4.41 5.97 4.62
N GLU A 56 -5.44 6.72 4.26
CA GLU A 56 -5.50 7.47 3.01
C GLU A 56 -5.23 8.94 3.30
N PHE A 57 -4.40 9.56 2.47
CA PHE A 57 -4.10 10.98 2.54
C PHE A 57 -4.73 11.70 1.34
N PRO A 58 -5.60 12.69 1.59
CA PRO A 58 -6.19 13.48 0.52
C PRO A 58 -5.13 14.34 -0.19
N ASN A 59 -5.37 14.68 -1.45
CA ASN A 59 -4.52 15.58 -2.25
C ASN A 59 -3.08 15.12 -2.44
N HIS A 60 -2.83 13.81 -2.37
CA HIS A 60 -1.51 13.22 -2.59
C HIS A 60 -1.52 12.24 -3.76
N SER A 61 -0.48 12.30 -4.59
CA SER A 61 -0.29 11.38 -5.72
C SER A 61 0.61 10.19 -5.35
N HIS A 62 1.08 9.47 -6.36
CA HIS A 62 1.98 8.33 -6.18
C HIS A 62 3.29 8.70 -5.48
N TRP A 63 3.86 9.86 -5.81
CA TRP A 63 5.13 10.33 -5.27
C TRP A 63 4.94 11.28 -4.07
N ALA A 64 4.14 10.84 -3.10
CA ALA A 64 3.72 11.66 -1.97
C ALA A 64 4.88 12.23 -1.11
N ILE A 65 6.08 11.64 -1.17
CA ILE A 65 7.25 12.11 -0.41
C ILE A 65 7.90 13.38 -0.99
N GLY A 66 7.63 13.70 -2.25
CA GLY A 66 8.14 14.91 -2.91
C GLY A 66 7.15 16.06 -2.96
N GLU A 67 5.94 15.88 -2.43
CA GLU A 67 4.83 16.82 -2.55
C GLU A 67 4.70 17.72 -1.33
N PRO A 68 4.17 18.95 -1.47
CA PRO A 68 3.74 19.73 -0.31
C PRO A 68 2.81 18.91 0.61
N GLY A 69 3.03 18.98 1.92
CA GLY A 69 2.25 18.19 2.90
C GLY A 69 2.83 16.81 3.21
N TRP A 70 3.91 16.37 2.54
CA TRP A 70 4.59 15.10 2.84
C TRP A 70 4.99 14.94 4.32
N GLN A 71 5.21 16.06 5.03
CA GLN A 71 5.54 16.06 6.45
C GLN A 71 4.43 15.44 7.31
N GLU A 72 3.16 15.61 6.93
CA GLU A 72 2.04 15.00 7.64
C GLU A 72 2.07 13.47 7.50
N ILE A 73 2.38 12.97 6.31
CA ILE A 73 2.56 11.54 6.04
C ILE A 73 3.72 11.01 6.87
N ALA A 74 4.87 11.68 6.83
CA ALA A 74 6.06 11.29 7.60
C ALA A 74 5.80 11.29 9.11
N GLN A 75 5.11 12.31 9.62
CA GLN A 75 4.75 12.40 11.02
C GLN A 75 3.79 11.27 11.44
N TYR A 76 2.79 10.97 10.61
CA TYR A 76 1.87 9.85 10.85
C TYR A 76 2.61 8.51 10.89
N VAL A 77 3.51 8.24 9.94
CA VAL A 77 4.31 7.02 9.91
C VAL A 77 5.20 6.92 11.16
N LYS A 78 5.85 8.02 11.54
CA LYS A 78 6.69 8.09 12.76
C LYS A 78 5.89 7.77 14.02
N ASP A 79 4.70 8.34 14.17
CA ASP A 79 3.87 8.09 15.35
C ASP A 79 3.29 6.67 15.35
N TRP A 80 2.94 6.14 14.18
CA TRP A 80 2.53 4.74 14.04
C TRP A 80 3.64 3.78 14.46
N LEU A 81 4.89 4.02 14.05
CA LEU A 81 6.06 3.23 14.45
C LEU A 81 6.30 3.26 15.97
N LYS A 82 6.17 4.43 16.61
CA LYS A 82 6.29 4.54 18.08
C LYS A 82 5.25 3.69 18.82
N LEU A 83 4.05 3.54 18.27
CA LEU A 83 3.02 2.67 18.87
C LEU A 83 3.42 1.20 18.78
N GLN A 84 4.10 0.79 17.70
CA GLN A 84 4.54 -0.61 17.54
C GLN A 84 5.71 -0.98 18.47
N HIS A 85 6.60 -0.03 18.78
CA HIS A 85 7.74 -0.27 19.68
C HIS A 85 7.39 -0.26 21.17
N LYS A 86 6.18 0.18 21.53
CA LYS A 86 5.69 0.18 22.92
C LYS A 86 4.95 -1.11 23.31
N ALA A 87 4.80 -2.04 22.35
CA ALA A 87 4.11 -3.31 22.53
C ALA A 87 5.10 -4.44 22.80
#